data_AF-A0A2I0NCG2-F1
#
_entry.id   AF-A0A2I0NCG2-F1
#
_cell.length_a   1.000
_cell.length_b   1.000
_cell.length_c   1.000
_cell.angle_alpha   90.00
_cell.angle_beta   90.00
_cell.angle_gamma   90.00
#
_symmetry.space_group_name_H-M   'P 1'
#
loop_
_entity.id
_entity.type
_entity.pdbx_description
1 polymer ?
#
loop_
_entity_poly.entity_id
_entity_poly.type
_entity_poly.pdbx_seq_one_letter_code
_entity_poly.pdbx_strand_id
1 'polypeptide(L)' 'RVIEQTIKQKLPPGFQSSQFQLDHGFLDLICDRKKLKDTLYLVLDYLFDWK' A
#
# COMPACT_ATOMS: atom_id res chain seq x y z
N ARG A 1 -18.39 4.25 -2.87
CA ARG A 1 -19.57 5.10 -2.61
C ARG A 1 -19.52 6.47 -3.30
N VAL A 2 -18.68 7.45 -2.90
CA VAL A 2 -18.65 8.77 -3.59
C VAL A 2 -18.09 8.63 -5.02
N ILE A 3 -16.96 7.95 -5.18
CA ILE A 3 -16.31 7.77 -6.49
C ILE A 3 -17.26 7.11 -7.50
N GLU A 4 -17.95 6.03 -7.12
CA GLU A 4 -18.95 5.36 -7.95
C GLU A 4 -20.10 6.26 -8.37
N GLN A 5 -20.59 7.11 -7.45
CA GLN A 5 -21.64 8.08 -7.75
C GLN A 5 -21.16 9.13 -8.75
N THR A 6 -19.90 9.56 -8.63
CA THR A 6 -19.30 10.53 -9.55
C THR A 6 -19.08 9.95 -10.95
N ILE A 7 -18.54 8.73 -11.07
CA ILE A 7 -18.22 8.10 -12.37
C ILE A 7 -19.38 7.30 -12.97
N LYS A 8 -20.46 7.08 -12.21
CA LYS A 8 -21.65 6.28 -12.57
C LYS A 8 -21.32 4.84 -13.01
N GLN A 9 -20.28 4.26 -12.42
CA GLN A 9 -19.82 2.89 -12.68
C GLN A 9 -19.50 2.19 -11.36
N LYS A 10 -19.59 0.85 -11.34
CA LYS A 10 -19.16 0.05 -10.18
C LYS A 10 -17.64 0.07 -10.07
N LEU A 11 -17.12 0.15 -8.85
CA LEU A 11 -15.68 0.02 -8.64
C LEU A 11 -15.21 -1.43 -8.85
N PRO A 12 -13.96 -1.62 -9.32
CA PRO A 12 -13.34 -2.93 -9.37
C PRO A 12 -13.36 -3.63 -7.99
N PRO A 13 -13.41 -4.96 -7.96
CA PRO A 13 -13.26 -5.69 -6.70
C PRO A 13 -11.91 -5.39 -6.06
N GLY A 14 -11.91 -5.22 -4.75
CA GLY A 14 -10.69 -4.89 -4.01
C GLY A 14 -10.18 -3.46 -4.24
N PHE A 15 -10.89 -2.59 -4.97
CA PHE A 15 -10.54 -1.18 -5.08
C PHE A 15 -10.31 -0.56 -3.70
N GLN A 16 -9.22 0.20 -3.55
CA GLN A 16 -8.69 0.74 -2.27
C GLN A 16 -8.13 -0.30 -1.27
N SER A 17 -8.14 -1.59 -1.56
CA SER A 17 -7.38 -2.56 -0.77
C SER A 17 -5.88 -2.37 -0.99
N SER A 18 -5.07 -2.72 0.01
CA SER A 18 -3.61 -2.67 -0.12
C SER A 18 -3.12 -3.49 -1.32
N GLN A 19 -3.70 -4.68 -1.56
CA GLN A 19 -3.32 -5.53 -2.69
C GLN A 19 -3.58 -4.85 -4.03
N PHE A 20 -4.79 -4.31 -4.21
CA PHE A 20 -5.14 -3.60 -5.44
C PHE A 20 -4.19 -2.42 -5.68
N GLN A 21 -3.86 -1.66 -4.64
CA GLN A 21 -2.96 -0.51 -4.78
C GLN A 21 -1.51 -0.92 -5.07
N LEU A 22 -1.04 -2.02 -4.50
CA LEU A 22 0.28 -2.61 -4.83
C LEU A 22 0.32 -3.06 -6.30
N ASP A 23 -0.70 -3.77 -6.77
CA ASP A 23 -0.76 -4.25 -8.16
C ASP A 23 -0.77 -3.11 -9.20
N HIS A 24 -1.26 -1.92 -8.81
CA HIS A 24 -1.28 -0.73 -9.66
C HIS A 24 -0.08 0.21 -9.43
N GLY A 25 0.92 -0.20 -8.63
CA GLY A 25 2.16 0.54 -8.42
C GLY A 25 2.04 1.77 -7.51
N PHE A 26 0.96 1.87 -6.72
CA PHE A 26 0.81 2.96 -5.74
C PHE A 26 1.46 2.66 -4.38
N LEU A 27 1.81 1.40 -4.12
CA LEU A 27 2.52 0.96 -2.93
C LEU A 27 3.76 0.18 -3.35
N ASP A 28 4.85 0.34 -2.61
CA ASP A 28 6.08 -0.43 -2.84
C ASP A 28 6.04 -1.80 -2.15
N LEU A 29 5.36 -1.91 -1.01
CA LEU A 29 5.26 -3.15 -0.24
C LEU A 29 4.01 -3.21 0.64
N ILE A 30 3.58 -4.43 0.97
CA ILE A 30 2.59 -4.74 2.01
C ILE A 30 3.26 -5.65 3.03
N CYS A 31 3.14 -5.34 4.32
CA CYS A 31 3.68 -6.17 5.39
C CYS A 31 2.62 -6.52 6.44
N ASP A 32 2.77 -7.71 7.06
CA ASP A 32 1.97 -8.09 8.22
C ASP A 32 2.31 -7.19 9.41
N ARG A 33 1.30 -6.86 10.23
CA ARG A 33 1.47 -5.98 11.39
C ARG A 33 2.56 -6.48 12.36
N LYS A 34 2.72 -7.78 12.54
CA LYS A 34 3.75 -8.36 13.41
C LYS A 34 5.17 -8.13 12.88
N LYS A 35 5.33 -7.89 11.58
CA LYS A 35 6.61 -7.63 10.90
C LYS A 35 6.87 -6.14 10.67
N LEU A 36 5.98 -5.25 11.11
CA LEU A 36 6.06 -3.82 10.82
C LEU A 36 7.36 -3.21 11.35
N LYS A 37 7.76 -3.56 12.58
CA LYS A 37 8.99 -3.05 13.20
C LYS A 37 10.23 -3.38 12.36
N ASP A 38 10.37 -4.64 11.97
CA ASP A 38 11.53 -5.13 11.21
C ASP A 38 11.55 -4.52 9.80
N THR A 39 10.36 -4.39 9.19
CA THR A 39 10.21 -3.75 7.87
C THR A 39 10.61 -2.28 7.91
N LEU A 40 10.18 -1.53 8.94
CA LEU A 40 10.56 -0.13 9.11
C LEU A 40 12.05 0.02 9.34
N TYR A 41 12.65 -0.83 10.19
CA TYR A 41 14.09 -0.82 10.42
C TYR A 41 14.86 -1.00 9.11
N LEU A 42 14.51 -2.02 8.31
CA LEU A 42 15.14 -2.29 7.02
C LEU A 42 15.04 -1.09 6.07
N VAL A 43 13.85 -0.49 5.94
CA VAL A 43 13.65 0.64 5.02
C VAL A 43 14.43 1.87 5.48
N LEU A 44 14.44 2.17 6.78
CA LEU A 44 15.18 3.31 7.32
C LEU A 44 16.69 3.11 7.19
N ASP A 45 17.19 1.93 7.51
CA ASP A 45 18.61 1.56 7.37
C ASP A 45 19.08 1.74 5.91
N TYR A 46 18.30 1.19 4.96
CA TYR A 46 18.58 1.32 3.54
C TYR A 46 18.57 2.77 3.05
N LEU A 47 17.61 3.59 3.52
CA LEU A 47 17.44 4.97 3.04
C LEU A 47 18.44 5.95 3.64
N PHE A 48 18.91 5.70 4.86
CA PHE A 48 19.67 6.70 5.61
C PHE A 48 21.12 6.29 5.93
N ASP A 49 21.57 5.07 5.57
CA ASP A 49 22.92 4.53 5.81
C ASP A 49 23.49 4.98 7.16
N TRP A 50 22.84 4.53 8.25
CA TRP A 50 23.19 4.92 9.62
C TRP A 50 24.52 4.27 10.01
N LYS A 51 25.62 4.90 9.59
CA LYS A 51 26.96 4.63 10.11
C LYS A 51 27.13 5.09 11.54
#